data_AF-A0A4W5L1G2-F1
#
_entry.id   AF-A0A4W5L1G2-F1
#
_cell.length_a   1.000
_cell.length_b   1.000
_cell.length_c   1.000
_cell.angle_alpha   90.00
_cell.angle_beta   90.00
_cell.angle_gamma   90.00
#
_symmetry.space_group_name_H-M   'P 1'
#
loop_
_entity.id
_entity.type
_entity.pdbx_description
1 polymer ?
#
loop_
_entity_poly.entity_id
_entity_poly.type
_entity_poly.pdbx_seq_one_letter_code
_entity_poly.pdbx_strand_id
1 'polypeptide(L)'
;VFYLKMKGDYYRYLAEVAVGEEKAAIIGNSQEAYKDAFEISKNDMQPTHPIRLGLALNFSVFYYEILNSPEQWENAHLRWPLARWRSVLFPDVSRF
;
A
#
# COMPACT_ATOMS: atom_id res chain seq x y z
N VAL A 1 10.85 7.76 6.92
CA VAL A 1 9.67 6.84 6.85
C VAL A 1 8.33 7.55 7.00
N PHE A 2 8.01 8.19 8.14
CA PHE A 2 6.68 8.77 8.38
C PHE A 2 6.20 9.76 7.29
N TYR A 3 7.01 10.76 6.96
CA TYR A 3 6.65 11.73 5.91
C TYR A 3 6.52 11.12 4.51
N LEU A 4 7.36 10.14 4.18
CA LEU A 4 7.27 9.43 2.90
C LEU A 4 6.02 8.55 2.82
N LYS A 5 5.66 7.89 3.93
CA LYS A 5 4.39 7.18 4.06
C LYS A 5 3.22 8.13 3.82
N MET A 6 3.20 9.30 4.48
CA MET A 6 2.14 10.29 4.27
C MET A 6 2.10 10.78 2.82
N LYS A 7 3.26 11.06 2.21
CA LYS A 7 3.36 11.43 0.78
C LYS A 7 2.71 10.36 -0.11
N GLY A 8 3.00 9.08 0.13
CA GLY A 8 2.35 7.96 -0.56
C GLY A 8 0.85 7.92 -0.34
N ASP A 9 0.40 8.08 0.91
CA ASP A 9 -1.03 8.12 1.27
C ASP A 9 -1.78 9.23 0.52
N TYR A 10 -1.23 10.45 0.46
CA TYR A 10 -1.85 11.56 -0.27
C TYR A 10 -1.88 11.34 -1.78
N TYR A 11 -0.82 10.80 -2.38
CA TYR A 11 -0.87 10.45 -3.80
C TYR A 11 -1.85 9.31 -4.08
N ARG A 12 -2.00 8.35 -3.17
CA ARG A 12 -3.05 7.32 -3.28
C ARG A 12 -4.44 7.95 -3.28
N TYR A 13 -4.75 8.85 -2.35
CA TYR A 13 -6.04 9.55 -2.33
C TYR A 13 -6.27 10.38 -3.61
N LEU A 14 -5.21 10.99 -4.16
CA LEU A 14 -5.30 11.67 -5.45
C LEU A 14 -5.59 10.68 -6.59
N ALA A 15 -4.99 9.49 -6.58
CA ALA A 15 -5.22 8.47 -7.60
C ALA A 15 -6.65 7.91 -7.60
N GLU A 16 -7.35 7.94 -6.46
CA GLU A 16 -8.76 7.54 -6.33
C GLU A 16 -9.69 8.45 -7.14
N VAL A 17 -9.37 9.75 -7.20
CA VAL A 17 -10.19 10.76 -7.90
C VAL A 17 -9.64 11.18 -9.27
N ALA A 18 -8.38 10.86 -9.57
CA ALA A 18 -7.75 11.23 -10.83
C ALA A 18 -8.35 10.46 -12.03
N VAL A 19 -8.40 11.15 -13.18
CA VAL A 19 -8.97 10.64 -14.44
C VAL A 19 -8.01 10.95 -15.59
N GLY A 20 -8.03 10.13 -16.63
CA GLY A 20 -7.20 10.33 -17.82
C GLY A 20 -5.71 10.07 -17.58
N GLU A 21 -4.86 10.75 -18.35
CA GLU A 21 -3.42 10.45 -18.45
C GLU A 21 -2.63 10.78 -17.17
N GLU A 22 -3.11 11.74 -16.37
CA GLU A 22 -2.45 12.14 -15.12
C GLU A 22 -2.51 11.05 -14.03
N LYS A 23 -3.51 10.16 -14.10
CA LYS A 23 -3.68 9.08 -13.12
C LYS A 23 -2.45 8.17 -13.04
N ALA A 24 -1.87 7.82 -14.18
CA ALA A 24 -0.70 6.93 -14.22
C ALA A 24 0.53 7.56 -13.52
N ALA A 25 0.76 8.86 -13.71
CA ALA A 25 1.84 9.58 -13.06
C ALA A 25 1.63 9.67 -11.53
N ILE A 26 0.40 9.95 -11.09
CA ILE A 26 0.04 10.02 -9.67
C ILE A 26 0.23 8.66 -8.98
N ILE A 27 -0.18 7.57 -9.64
CA ILE A 27 0.05 6.19 -9.17
C ILE A 27 1.55 5.91 -9.03
N GLY A 28 2.36 6.30 -10.02
CA GLY A 28 3.81 6.17 -9.98
C GLY A 28 4.43 6.89 -8.77
N ASN A 29 4.01 8.14 -8.53
CA ASN A 29 4.48 8.95 -7.40
C ASN A 29 4.10 8.34 -6.04
N SER A 30 2.89 7.76 -5.92
CA SER A 30 2.47 7.03 -4.72
C SER A 30 3.35 5.81 -4.48
N GLN A 31 3.59 5.02 -5.53
CA GLN A 31 4.38 3.80 -5.45
C GLN A 31 5.83 4.08 -5.06
N GLU A 32 6.45 5.10 -5.66
CA GLU A 32 7.82 5.51 -5.35
C GLU A 32 7.94 5.93 -3.87
N ALA A 33 7.03 6.79 -3.40
CA ALA A 33 7.06 7.26 -2.01
C ALA A 33 6.92 6.11 -1.00
N TYR A 34 6.05 5.12 -1.28
CA TYR A 34 5.93 3.93 -0.42
C TYR A 34 7.17 3.03 -0.49
N LYS A 35 7.78 2.83 -1.67
CA LYS A 35 9.02 2.04 -1.82
C LYS A 35 10.17 2.65 -1.03
N ASP A 36 10.37 3.95 -1.16
CA ASP A 36 11.42 4.67 -0.41
C ASP A 36 11.20 4.58 1.11
N ALA A 37 9.94 4.76 1.54
CA ALA A 37 9.58 4.59 2.95
C ALA A 37 9.87 3.16 3.43
N PHE A 38 9.61 2.16 2.59
CA PHE A 38 9.76 0.75 2.93
C PHE A 38 11.24 0.38 3.07
N GLU A 39 12.09 0.76 2.13
CA GLU A 39 13.53 0.48 2.18
C GLU A 39 14.19 1.13 3.41
N ILE A 40 13.86 2.40 3.71
CA ILE A 40 14.36 3.05 4.94
C ILE A 40 13.84 2.31 6.18
N SER A 41 12.56 1.93 6.22
CA SER A 41 11.99 1.23 7.38
C SER A 41 12.60 -0.16 7.60
N LYS A 42 13.11 -0.79 6.54
CA LYS A 42 13.72 -2.12 6.61
C LYS A 42 15.07 -2.06 7.32
N ASN A 43 15.85 -1.02 7.08
CA ASN A 43 17.18 -0.83 7.64
C ASN A 43 17.16 -0.17 9.03
N ASP A 44 16.24 0.79 9.25
CA ASP A 44 16.33 1.70 10.39
C ASP A 44 15.25 1.46 11.47
N MET A 45 14.33 0.52 11.25
CA MET A 45 13.23 0.26 12.20
C MET A 45 13.07 -1.22 12.52
N GLN A 46 12.72 -1.52 13.76
CA GLN A 46 12.32 -2.88 14.17
C GLN A 46 11.06 -3.33 13.41
N PRO A 47 10.91 -4.62 13.06
CA PRO A 47 9.73 -5.13 12.36
C PRO A 47 8.39 -4.85 13.07
N THR A 48 8.41 -4.73 14.40
CA THR A 48 7.24 -4.44 15.24
C THR A 48 6.96 -2.95 15.44
N HIS A 49 7.78 -2.07 14.86
CA HIS A 49 7.63 -0.63 15.04
C HIS A 49 6.28 -0.15 14.43
N PRO A 50 5.43 0.59 15.16
CA PRO A 50 4.09 0.95 14.69
C PRO A 50 4.05 1.67 13.34
N ILE A 51 5.00 2.58 13.09
CA ILE A 51 5.09 3.29 11.79
C ILE A 51 5.41 2.33 10.64
N ARG A 52 6.26 1.31 10.88
CA ARG A 52 6.63 0.32 9.87
C ARG A 52 5.46 -0.62 9.56
N LEU A 53 4.72 -1.03 10.60
CA LEU A 53 3.49 -1.81 10.43
C LEU A 53 2.40 -1.01 9.69
N GLY A 54 2.19 0.25 10.07
CA GLY A 54 1.23 1.13 9.39
C GLY A 54 1.62 1.45 7.95
N LEU A 55 2.92 1.55 7.65
CA LEU A 55 3.42 1.65 6.28
C LEU A 55 3.09 0.38 5.48
N ALA A 56 3.40 -0.80 6.02
CA ALA A 56 3.16 -2.07 5.35
C ALA A 56 1.66 -2.28 5.06
N LEU A 57 0.79 -1.93 6.01
CA LEU A 57 -0.65 -1.94 5.84
C LEU A 57 -1.08 -1.03 4.68
N ASN A 58 -0.73 0.26 4.72
CA ASN A 58 -1.17 1.21 3.71
C ASN A 58 -0.61 0.89 2.32
N PHE A 59 0.62 0.39 2.25
CA PHE A 59 1.21 -0.02 0.97
C PHE A 59 0.50 -1.25 0.40
N SER A 60 0.05 -2.20 1.25
CA SER A 60 -0.75 -3.34 0.80
C SER A 60 -2.11 -2.93 0.25
N VAL A 61 -2.76 -1.94 0.89
CA VAL A 61 -4.02 -1.36 0.41
C VAL A 61 -3.81 -0.69 -0.95
N PHE A 62 -2.73 0.07 -1.13
CA PHE A 62 -2.37 0.67 -2.42
C PHE A 62 -2.26 -0.38 -3.55
N TYR A 63 -1.58 -1.50 -3.30
CA TYR A 63 -1.47 -2.57 -4.31
C TYR A 63 -2.81 -3.19 -4.68
N TYR A 64 -3.72 -3.31 -3.71
CA TYR A 64 -5.05 -3.87 -3.93
C TYR A 64 -6.00 -2.89 -4.64
N GLU A 65 -6.18 -1.70 -4.07
CA GLU A 65 -7.21 -0.75 -4.51
C GLU A 65 -6.80 0.06 -5.75
N ILE A 66 -5.51 0.37 -5.91
CA ILE A 66 -5.06 1.27 -6.97
C ILE A 66 -4.44 0.54 -8.15
N LEU A 67 -3.54 -0.41 -7.88
CA LEU A 67 -2.84 -1.13 -8.96
C LEU A 67 -3.64 -2.31 -9.52
N ASN A 68 -4.78 -2.64 -8.91
CA ASN A 68 -5.68 -3.74 -9.30
C ASN A 68 -4.90 -4.99 -9.75
N SER A 69 -3.84 -5.34 -9.00
CA SER A 69 -2.86 -6.37 -9.34
C SER A 69 -3.02 -7.56 -8.39
N PRO A 70 -4.06 -8.39 -8.55
CA PRO A 70 -4.36 -9.51 -7.65
C PRO A 70 -3.24 -10.56 -7.59
N GLU A 71 -2.43 -10.69 -8.65
CA GLU A 71 -1.37 -11.70 -8.79
C GLU A 71 -0.13 -11.42 -7.90
N GLN A 72 0.15 -10.16 -7.55
CA GLN A 72 1.23 -9.80 -6.61
C GLN A 72 0.81 -10.04 -5.14
N TRP A 73 -0.50 -10.06 -4.85
CA TRP A 73 -1.07 -10.36 -3.53
C TRP A 73 -1.04 -11.85 -3.22
N GLU A 74 -1.26 -12.71 -4.22
CA GLU A 74 -1.23 -14.17 -4.02
C GLU A 74 0.17 -14.65 -3.57
N ASN A 75 1.21 -14.02 -4.11
CA ASN A 75 2.60 -14.23 -3.68
C ASN A 75 2.94 -13.58 -2.31
N ALA A 76 2.14 -12.62 -1.84
CA ALA A 76 2.31 -12.02 -0.51
C ALA A 76 1.85 -12.96 0.63
N HIS A 77 1.03 -13.97 0.32
CA HIS A 77 0.59 -15.01 1.27
C HIS A 77 1.76 -15.84 1.84
N LEU A 78 2.82 -16.02 1.06
CA LEU A 78 4.05 -16.70 1.49
C LEU A 78 5.01 -15.78 2.27
N ARG A 79 4.84 -14.45 2.18
CA ARG A 79 5.82 -13.47 2.64
C ARG A 79 5.39 -12.68 3.88
N TRP A 80 4.09 -12.63 4.20
CA TRP A 80 3.58 -11.83 5.31
C TRP A 80 2.48 -12.56 6.13
N PRO A 81 2.55 -12.56 7.48
CA PRO A 81 1.51 -13.14 8.35
C PRO A 81 0.14 -12.43 8.29
N LEU A 82 0.06 -11.31 7.59
CA LEU A 82 -1.13 -10.44 7.53
C LEU A 82 -2.26 -11.01 6.67
N ALA A 83 -1.98 -12.04 5.86
CA ALA A 83 -3.01 -12.68 5.03
C ALA A 83 -4.10 -13.42 5.83
N ARG A 84 -3.91 -13.59 7.15
CA ARG A 84 -4.93 -14.14 8.07
C ARG A 84 -6.11 -13.21 8.29
N TRP A 85 -5.96 -11.91 8.03
CA TRP A 85 -7.02 -10.90 8.27
C TRP A 85 -7.88 -10.61 7.03
N ARG A 86 -7.84 -11.48 6.01
CA ARG A 86 -8.61 -11.36 4.76
C ARG A 86 -10.09 -11.02 4.99
N SER A 87 -10.75 -11.73 5.89
CA SER A 87 -12.17 -11.52 6.20
C SER A 87 -12.47 -10.28 7.04
N VAL A 88 -11.46 -9.74 7.74
CA VAL A 88 -11.61 -8.60 8.65
C VAL A 88 -11.34 -7.28 7.93
N LEU A 89 -10.39 -7.27 6.99
CA LEU A 89 -10.05 -6.07 6.24
C LEU A 89 -10.89 -5.87 4.97
N PHE A 90 -11.41 -6.96 4.37
CA PHE A 90 -12.18 -6.89 3.13
C PHE A 90 -13.40 -7.83 3.17
N PRO A 91 -14.46 -7.49 3.92
CA PRO A 91 -15.71 -8.21 3.85
C PRO A 91 -16.41 -7.88 2.53
N ASP A 92 -16.46 -8.88 1.64
CA ASP A 92 -17.31 -9.01 0.45
C ASP A 92 -17.58 -7.73 -0.38
N VAL A 93 -16.81 -7.57 -1.45
CA VAL A 93 -16.93 -6.44 -2.41
C VAL A 93 -18.12 -6.61 -3.38
N SER A 94 -18.98 -7.61 -3.23
CA SER A 94 -20.15 -7.79 -4.10
C SER A 94 -21.34 -6.87 -3.74
N ARG A 95 -21.12 -5.79 -3.00
CA ARG A 95 -22.14 -4.80 -2.61
C ARG A 95 -21.90 -3.35 -3.06
N PHE A 96 -20.95 -3.09 -3.94
CA PHE A 96 -20.83 -1.79 -4.64
C PHE A 96 -20.56 -1.99 -6.13
#